data_AF-A0A8X6L1E0-F1
#
_entry.id   AF-A0A8X6L1E0-F1
#
_cell.length_a   1.000
_cell.length_b   1.000
_cell.length_c   1.000
_cell.angle_alpha   90.00
_cell.angle_beta   90.00
_cell.angle_gamma   90.00
#
_symmetry.space_group_name_H-M   'P 1'
#
loop_
_entity.id
_entity.type
_entity.pdbx_description
1 polymer ?
#
loop_
_entity_poly.entity_id
_entity_poly.type
_entity_poly.pdbx_seq_one_letter_code
_entity_poly.pdbx_strand_id
1 'polypeptide(L)'
;MQTTKDKAFDFVQSYHVSKGEYKTVIKNLKTRFADDKMLIELYVRELLKLILNQSHNMSFTDLVDQLDTYLRCLENLGVTKEKYACMLYPLVEASIPEQILIAWERERNSISRNSTANTHDLDLLIQFLPSEVVSAERLRIAKAFCAGEKDKNKTSKQKTDPSRDLSSVTPVPLHRVLLPKQKAKGESRIFFAYFVRKNSPQ
;
A
#
# COMPACT_ATOMS: atom_id res chain seq x y z
N MET A 1 -1.24 -3.76 -23.99
CA MET A 1 -2.08 -4.70 -23.23
C MET A 1 -3.42 -4.02 -22.96
N GLN A 2 -4.53 -4.49 -23.55
CA GLN A 2 -5.87 -3.99 -23.21
C GLN A 2 -6.13 -4.28 -21.72
N THR A 3 -6.61 -3.29 -20.98
CA THR A 3 -7.02 -3.50 -19.59
C THR A 3 -8.36 -4.23 -19.55
N THR A 4 -8.67 -4.94 -18.46
CA THR A 4 -9.97 -5.63 -18.30
C THR A 4 -11.17 -4.68 -18.43
N LYS A 5 -10.94 -3.39 -18.14
CA LYS A 5 -11.93 -2.31 -18.30
C LYS A 5 -12.29 -2.09 -19.76
N ASP A 6 -11.30 -2.07 -20.65
CA ASP A 6 -11.51 -1.90 -22.09
C ASP A 6 -12.31 -3.08 -22.66
N LYS A 7 -12.00 -4.30 -22.21
CA LYS A 7 -12.73 -5.52 -22.63
C LYS A 7 -14.18 -5.57 -22.16
N ALA A 8 -14.45 -5.13 -20.93
CA ALA A 8 -15.81 -5.07 -20.40
C ALA A 8 -16.63 -3.98 -21.10
N PHE A 9 -16.01 -2.85 -21.44
CA PHE A 9 -16.62 -1.78 -22.21
C PHE A 9 -16.99 -2.24 -23.62
N ASP A 10 -16.04 -2.83 -24.35
CA ASP A 10 -16.26 -3.37 -25.69
C ASP A 10 -17.39 -4.42 -25.69
N PHE A 11 -17.46 -5.24 -24.63
CA PHE A 11 -18.52 -6.22 -24.45
C PHE A 11 -19.90 -5.59 -24.23
N VAL A 12 -20.01 -4.48 -23.51
CA VAL A 12 -21.29 -3.78 -23.34
C VAL A 12 -21.69 -3.07 -24.64
N GLN A 13 -20.74 -2.51 -25.37
CA GLN A 13 -20.98 -1.84 -26.65
C GLN A 13 -21.47 -2.79 -27.75
N SER A 14 -21.20 -4.09 -27.68
CA SER A 14 -21.68 -5.05 -28.68
C SER A 14 -23.19 -5.30 -28.64
N TYR A 15 -23.89 -4.84 -27.59
CA TYR A 15 -25.33 -5.02 -27.46
C TYR A 15 -26.12 -3.84 -28.03
N HIS A 16 -27.32 -4.14 -28.55
CA HIS A 16 -28.26 -3.14 -29.00
C HIS A 16 -28.87 -2.40 -27.79
N VAL A 17 -28.98 -1.07 -27.85
CA VAL A 17 -29.52 -0.27 -26.75
C VAL A 17 -31.04 -0.39 -26.71
N SER A 18 -31.54 -1.35 -25.91
CA SER A 18 -32.97 -1.61 -25.71
C SER A 18 -33.28 -1.96 -24.25
N LYS A 19 -34.46 -1.56 -23.77
CA LYS A 19 -34.91 -1.84 -22.38
C LYS A 19 -34.95 -3.34 -22.04
N GLY A 20 -35.24 -4.20 -23.01
CA GLY A 20 -35.29 -5.65 -22.82
C GLY A 20 -33.92 -6.29 -22.58
N GLU A 21 -32.87 -5.73 -23.18
CA GLU A 21 -31.53 -6.32 -23.19
C GLU A 21 -30.72 -6.02 -21.92
N TYR A 22 -31.07 -4.99 -21.13
CA TYR A 22 -30.29 -4.60 -19.94
C TYR A 22 -30.07 -5.75 -18.94
N LYS A 23 -31.12 -6.55 -18.67
CA LYS A 23 -31.00 -7.69 -17.75
C LYS A 23 -30.06 -8.76 -18.30
N THR A 24 -30.12 -9.03 -19.60
CA THR A 24 -29.26 -10.00 -20.30
C THR A 24 -27.81 -9.53 -20.31
N VAL A 25 -27.57 -8.26 -20.62
CA VAL A 25 -26.23 -7.64 -20.58
C VAL A 25 -25.64 -7.75 -19.19
N ILE A 26 -26.37 -7.36 -18.15
CA ILE A 26 -25.89 -7.43 -16.76
C ILE A 26 -25.59 -8.87 -16.37
N LYS A 27 -26.46 -9.82 -16.71
CA LYS A 27 -26.24 -11.25 -16.43
C LYS A 27 -24.96 -11.75 -17.10
N ASN A 28 -24.82 -11.53 -18.41
CA ASN A 28 -23.67 -12.03 -19.16
C ASN A 28 -22.37 -11.32 -18.76
N LEU A 29 -22.44 -10.04 -18.39
CA LEU A 29 -21.32 -9.27 -17.86
C LEU A 29 -20.84 -9.88 -16.53
N LYS A 30 -21.77 -10.20 -15.62
CA LYS A 30 -21.43 -10.87 -14.35
C LYS A 30 -20.81 -12.24 -14.59
N THR A 31 -21.40 -13.06 -15.45
CA THR A 31 -20.87 -14.39 -15.76
C THR A 31 -19.46 -14.32 -16.35
N ARG A 32 -19.16 -13.30 -17.17
CA ARG A 32 -17.87 -13.20 -17.86
C ARG A 32 -16.77 -12.52 -17.04
N PHE A 33 -17.12 -11.55 -16.19
CA PHE A 33 -16.13 -10.68 -15.52
C PHE A 33 -16.22 -10.69 -13.99
N ALA A 34 -17.26 -11.28 -13.41
CA ALA A 34 -17.49 -11.32 -11.97
C ALA A 34 -17.78 -12.76 -11.51
N ASP A 35 -17.06 -13.74 -12.06
CA ASP A 35 -17.05 -15.08 -11.51
C ASP A 35 -16.26 -15.10 -10.21
N ASP A 36 -16.94 -15.40 -9.10
CA ASP A 36 -16.38 -15.40 -7.76
C ASP A 36 -15.16 -16.32 -7.66
N LYS A 37 -15.17 -17.48 -8.34
CA LYS A 37 -14.02 -18.41 -8.31
C LYS A 37 -12.77 -17.77 -8.90
N MET A 38 -12.92 -17.11 -10.04
CA MET A 38 -11.82 -16.45 -10.73
C MET A 38 -11.34 -15.20 -9.98
N LEU A 39 -12.26 -14.47 -9.35
CA LEU A 39 -11.91 -13.34 -8.49
C LEU A 39 -11.16 -13.78 -7.23
N ILE A 40 -11.59 -14.85 -6.56
CA ILE A 40 -10.87 -15.42 -5.41
C ILE A 40 -9.46 -15.79 -5.82
N GLU A 41 -9.29 -16.51 -6.93
CA GLU A 41 -7.97 -16.89 -7.42
C GLU A 41 -7.07 -15.67 -7.68
N LEU A 42 -7.61 -14.65 -8.35
CA LEU A 42 -6.88 -13.40 -8.61
C LEU A 42 -6.45 -12.72 -7.31
N TYR A 43 -7.36 -12.54 -6.35
CA TYR A 43 -7.06 -11.86 -5.09
C TYR A 43 -6.07 -12.64 -4.24
N VAL A 44 -6.17 -13.98 -4.19
CA VAL A 44 -5.17 -14.81 -3.49
C VAL A 44 -3.80 -14.68 -4.16
N ARG A 45 -3.73 -14.70 -5.49
CA ARG A 45 -2.47 -14.51 -6.22
C ARG A 45 -1.84 -13.14 -5.96
N GLU A 46 -2.62 -12.07 -6.02
CA GLU A 46 -2.12 -10.72 -5.74
C GLU A 46 -1.73 -10.54 -4.26
N LEU A 47 -2.47 -11.14 -3.32
CA LEU A 47 -2.13 -11.14 -1.91
C LEU A 47 -0.80 -11.87 -1.64
N LEU A 48 -0.64 -13.08 -2.19
CA LEU A 48 0.61 -13.82 -2.05
C LEU A 48 1.78 -13.09 -2.72
N LYS A 49 1.54 -12.48 -3.88
CA LYS A 49 2.53 -11.67 -4.58
C LYS A 49 2.95 -10.47 -3.74
N LEU A 50 2.02 -9.80 -3.07
CA LEU A 50 2.28 -8.68 -2.15
C LEU A 50 3.15 -9.13 -0.96
N ILE A 51 2.78 -10.26 -0.34
CA ILE A 51 3.45 -10.79 0.85
C ILE A 51 4.85 -11.35 0.54
N LEU A 52 5.03 -11.99 -0.62
CA LEU A 52 6.28 -12.66 -1.00
C LEU A 52 7.27 -11.74 -1.72
N ASN A 53 6.79 -10.74 -2.48
CA ASN A 53 7.66 -9.80 -3.19
C ASN A 53 7.97 -8.55 -2.36
N GLN A 54 8.40 -8.76 -1.12
CA GLN A 54 8.84 -7.72 -0.17
C GLN A 54 10.02 -6.87 -0.71
N SER A 55 10.53 -7.24 -1.87
CA SER A 55 11.69 -6.67 -2.53
C SER A 55 11.30 -5.45 -3.39
N HIS A 56 11.54 -4.29 -2.77
CA HIS A 56 11.92 -3.00 -3.39
C HIS A 56 10.76 -2.08 -3.83
N ASN A 57 10.58 -1.01 -3.04
CA ASN A 57 9.91 0.28 -3.35
C ASN A 57 8.46 0.49 -2.88
N MET A 58 7.81 -0.47 -2.20
CA MET A 58 6.50 -0.20 -1.59
C MET A 58 6.66 0.38 -0.19
N SER A 59 5.88 1.40 0.16
CA SER A 59 5.87 1.93 1.53
C SER A 59 5.10 0.99 2.46
N PHE A 60 5.44 1.00 3.75
CA PHE A 60 4.71 0.19 4.74
C PHE A 60 3.21 0.54 4.77
N THR A 61 2.85 1.80 4.58
CA THR A 61 1.45 2.25 4.46
C THR A 61 0.74 1.57 3.29
N ASP A 62 1.36 1.57 2.11
CA ASP A 62 0.77 0.95 0.92
C ASP A 62 0.61 -0.56 1.09
N LEU A 63 1.56 -1.22 1.77
CA LEU A 63 1.48 -2.64 2.10
C LEU A 63 0.24 -2.93 2.95
N VAL A 64 0.02 -2.16 4.02
CA VAL A 64 -1.12 -2.33 4.93
C VAL A 64 -2.44 -2.06 4.20
N ASP A 65 -2.51 -0.99 3.39
CA ASP A 65 -3.71 -0.63 2.63
C ASP A 65 -4.08 -1.69 1.58
N GLN A 66 -3.10 -2.25 0.87
CA GLN A 66 -3.33 -3.31 -0.10
C GLN A 66 -3.71 -4.63 0.58
N LEU A 67 -3.06 -4.95 1.70
CA LEU A 67 -3.38 -6.13 2.50
C LEU A 67 -4.83 -6.09 3.00
N ASP A 68 -5.27 -4.97 3.60
CA ASP A 68 -6.67 -4.77 4.02
C ASP A 68 -7.63 -4.88 2.84
N THR A 69 -7.26 -4.28 1.70
CA THR A 69 -8.09 -4.31 0.49
C THR A 69 -8.32 -5.74 0.00
N TYR A 70 -7.27 -6.56 -0.11
CA TYR A 70 -7.39 -7.93 -0.61
C TYR A 70 -8.15 -8.83 0.36
N LEU A 71 -7.91 -8.71 1.67
CA LEU A 71 -8.65 -9.46 2.68
C LEU A 71 -10.14 -9.10 2.68
N ARG A 72 -10.48 -7.81 2.62
CA ARG A 72 -11.87 -7.36 2.51
C ARG A 72 -12.54 -7.83 1.22
N CYS A 73 -11.80 -7.89 0.10
CA CYS A 73 -12.31 -8.43 -1.16
C CYS A 73 -12.61 -9.93 -1.04
N LEU A 74 -11.76 -10.70 -0.37
CA LEU A 74 -11.96 -12.14 -0.15
C LEU A 74 -13.15 -12.40 0.78
N GLU A 75 -13.30 -11.63 1.86
CA GLU A 75 -14.45 -11.71 2.76
C GLU A 75 -15.78 -11.45 2.04
N ASN A 76 -15.81 -10.43 1.17
CA ASN A 76 -17.00 -10.11 0.37
C ASN A 76 -17.38 -11.22 -0.61
N LEU A 77 -16.44 -12.09 -1.00
CA LEU A 77 -16.68 -13.25 -1.84
C LEU A 77 -17.02 -14.52 -1.04
N GLY A 78 -17.21 -14.40 0.28
CA GLY A 78 -17.58 -15.51 1.16
C GLY A 78 -16.40 -16.39 1.59
N VAL A 79 -15.16 -15.93 1.38
CA VAL A 79 -13.98 -16.57 1.94
C VAL A 79 -13.85 -16.09 3.39
N THR A 80 -14.20 -16.94 4.34
CA THR A 80 -14.21 -16.58 5.76
C THR A 80 -12.83 -16.79 6.39
N LYS A 81 -12.52 -15.97 7.41
CA LYS A 81 -11.22 -15.91 8.07
C LYS A 81 -10.81 -17.21 8.71
N GLU A 82 -11.76 -17.99 9.21
CA GLU A 82 -11.50 -19.27 9.88
C GLU A 82 -10.80 -20.26 8.92
N LYS A 83 -11.02 -20.13 7.61
CA LYS A 83 -10.45 -21.03 6.60
C LYS A 83 -9.01 -20.70 6.22
N TYR A 84 -8.58 -19.45 6.39
CA TYR A 84 -7.28 -18.98 5.92
C TYR A 84 -6.39 -18.39 7.01
N ALA A 85 -6.93 -18.09 8.20
CA ALA A 85 -6.21 -17.37 9.25
C ALA A 85 -4.89 -18.07 9.62
N CYS A 86 -4.94 -19.39 9.81
CA CYS A 86 -3.75 -20.18 10.17
C CYS A 86 -2.65 -20.19 9.09
N MET A 87 -3.03 -20.10 7.81
CA MET A 87 -2.09 -20.06 6.69
C MET A 87 -1.57 -18.65 6.43
N LEU A 88 -2.45 -17.64 6.46
CA LEU A 88 -2.07 -16.27 6.12
C LEU A 88 -1.30 -15.59 7.22
N TYR A 89 -1.59 -15.88 8.48
CA TYR A 89 -0.88 -15.29 9.61
C TYR A 89 0.66 -15.36 9.50
N PRO A 90 1.29 -16.54 9.33
CA PRO A 90 2.75 -16.61 9.26
C PRO A 90 3.31 -15.88 8.03
N LEU A 91 2.52 -15.81 6.94
CA LEU A 91 2.91 -15.10 5.72
C LEU A 91 2.89 -13.59 5.95
N VAL A 92 1.82 -13.07 6.55
CA VAL A 92 1.68 -11.65 6.87
C VAL A 92 2.73 -11.24 7.90
N GLU A 93 2.94 -12.04 8.95
CA GLU A 93 3.98 -11.82 9.95
C GLU A 93 5.37 -11.71 9.31
N ALA A 94 5.70 -12.58 8.36
CA ALA A 94 6.97 -12.52 7.63
C ALA A 94 7.11 -11.30 6.69
N SER A 95 6.01 -10.62 6.32
CA SER A 95 6.02 -9.46 5.42
C SER A 95 6.28 -8.11 6.09
N ILE A 96 6.23 -8.10 7.42
CA ILE A 96 6.29 -6.89 8.21
C ILE A 96 7.74 -6.59 8.61
N PRO A 97 8.17 -5.32 8.63
CA PRO A 97 9.51 -4.96 9.11
C PRO A 97 9.72 -5.32 10.59
N GLU A 98 10.95 -5.74 10.94
CA GLU A 98 11.34 -6.18 12.29
C GLU A 98 10.91 -5.20 13.41
N GLN A 99 11.08 -3.90 13.19
CA GLN A 99 10.73 -2.87 14.18
C GLN A 99 9.25 -2.91 14.57
N ILE A 100 8.39 -3.18 13.58
CA ILE A 100 6.94 -3.27 13.75
C ILE A 100 6.57 -4.60 14.40
N LEU A 101 7.26 -5.69 14.06
CA LEU A 101 7.09 -7.00 14.70
C LEU A 101 7.40 -6.95 16.20
N ILE A 102 8.45 -6.24 16.60
CA ILE A 102 8.79 -6.07 18.02
C ILE A 102 7.67 -5.31 18.76
N ALA A 103 7.14 -4.23 18.16
CA ALA A 103 6.03 -3.48 18.76
C ALA A 103 4.77 -4.35 18.88
N TRP A 104 4.50 -5.12 17.84
CA TRP A 104 3.39 -6.06 17.79
C TRP A 104 3.51 -7.17 18.83
N GLU A 105 4.69 -7.77 19.04
CA GLU A 105 4.90 -8.77 20.11
C GLU A 105 4.59 -8.22 21.50
N ARG A 106 4.94 -6.95 21.76
CA ARG A 106 4.62 -6.28 23.04
C ARG A 106 3.11 -6.13 23.22
N GLU A 107 2.39 -5.77 22.16
CA GLU A 107 0.95 -5.59 22.16
C GLU A 107 0.22 -6.95 22.25
N ARG A 108 0.65 -7.95 21.48
CA ARG A 108 0.13 -9.31 21.55
C ARG A 108 0.21 -9.88 22.97
N ASN A 109 1.35 -9.70 23.63
CA ASN A 109 1.53 -10.10 25.03
C ASN A 109 0.67 -9.29 26.01
N SER A 110 0.29 -8.05 25.70
CA SER A 110 -0.64 -7.25 26.51
C SER A 110 -2.08 -7.77 26.36
N ILE A 111 -2.50 -8.08 25.14
CA ILE A 111 -3.83 -8.59 24.80
C ILE A 111 -4.03 -10.00 25.37
N SER A 112 -3.05 -10.90 25.21
CA SER A 112 -3.13 -12.28 25.70
C SER A 112 -3.33 -12.36 27.22
N ARG A 113 -2.77 -11.41 27.99
CA ARG A 113 -2.95 -11.34 29.45
C ARG A 113 -4.33 -10.85 29.87
N ASN A 114 -5.04 -10.15 28.98
CA ASN A 114 -6.29 -9.45 29.29
C ASN A 114 -7.53 -10.06 28.60
N SER A 115 -7.33 -10.96 27.61
CA SER A 115 -8.40 -11.47 26.75
C SER A 115 -8.78 -12.92 27.06
N THR A 116 -10.07 -13.17 27.19
CA THR A 116 -10.69 -14.51 27.24
C THR A 116 -11.36 -14.91 25.91
N ALA A 117 -11.27 -14.06 24.89
CA ALA A 117 -11.97 -14.23 23.63
C ALA A 117 -11.14 -15.00 22.60
N ASN A 118 -11.80 -15.93 21.89
CA ASN A 118 -11.23 -16.72 20.79
C ASN A 118 -11.11 -15.88 19.51
N THR A 119 -10.32 -14.82 19.55
CA THR A 119 -10.01 -13.98 18.38
C THR A 119 -8.81 -14.58 17.63
N HIS A 120 -8.88 -14.66 16.31
CA HIS A 120 -7.75 -15.14 15.52
C HIS A 120 -6.58 -14.16 15.60
N ASP A 121 -5.35 -14.66 15.75
CA ASP A 121 -4.14 -13.82 15.82
C ASP A 121 -3.96 -12.96 14.57
N LEU A 122 -4.43 -13.43 13.42
CA LEU A 122 -4.47 -12.66 12.17
C LEU A 122 -5.36 -11.41 12.29
N ASP A 123 -6.51 -11.50 12.96
CA ASP A 123 -7.41 -10.35 13.13
C ASP A 123 -6.80 -9.28 14.00
N LEU A 124 -6.18 -9.69 15.10
CA LEU A 124 -5.49 -8.79 16.00
C LEU A 124 -4.33 -8.09 15.27
N LEU A 125 -3.59 -8.83 14.43
CA LEU A 125 -2.50 -8.27 13.64
C LEU A 125 -3.01 -7.25 12.61
N ILE A 126 -4.05 -7.58 11.84
CA ILE A 126 -4.64 -6.67 10.85
C ILE A 126 -5.20 -5.41 11.51
N GLN A 127 -5.76 -5.53 12.71
CA GLN A 127 -6.24 -4.37 13.48
C GLN A 127 -5.10 -3.49 14.01
N PHE A 128 -3.97 -4.11 14.37
CA PHE A 128 -2.80 -3.42 14.87
C PHE A 128 -2.06 -2.61 13.79
N LEU A 129 -1.87 -3.16 12.59
CA LEU A 129 -1.03 -2.55 11.55
C LEU A 129 -1.40 -1.08 11.21
N PRO A 130 -2.69 -0.70 11.03
CA PRO A 130 -3.07 0.70 10.80
C PRO A 130 -2.71 1.62 11.96
N SER A 131 -2.80 1.14 13.20
CA SER A 131 -2.43 1.93 14.39
C SER A 131 -0.93 2.26 14.42
N GLU A 132 -0.11 1.34 13.92
CA GLU A 132 1.33 1.55 13.81
C GLU A 132 1.66 2.53 12.68
N VAL A 133 0.96 2.46 11.53
CA VAL A 133 1.08 3.47 10.46
C VAL A 133 0.78 4.88 11.00
N VAL A 134 -0.31 5.03 11.76
CA VAL A 134 -0.67 6.31 12.39
C VAL A 134 0.38 6.75 13.40
N SER A 135 0.94 5.82 14.18
CA SER A 135 1.98 6.11 15.16
C SER A 135 3.28 6.57 14.51
N ALA A 136 3.68 5.93 13.41
CA ALA A 136 4.82 6.34 12.59
C ALA A 136 4.62 7.74 12.01
N GLU A 137 3.41 8.05 11.54
CA GLU A 137 3.08 9.38 11.01
C GLU A 137 3.10 10.46 12.11
N ARG A 138 2.55 10.17 13.29
CA ARG A 138 2.65 11.06 14.46
C ARG A 138 4.10 11.32 14.85
N LEU A 139 4.94 10.28 14.84
CA LEU A 139 6.36 10.41 15.12
C LEU A 139 7.06 11.28 14.07
N ARG A 140 6.70 11.14 12.79
CA ARG A 140 7.20 11.97 11.70
C ARG A 140 6.87 13.45 11.93
N ILE A 141 5.63 13.75 12.31
CA ILE A 141 5.17 15.11 12.62
C ILE A 141 5.93 15.68 13.84
N ALA A 142 6.04 14.91 14.92
CA ALA A 142 6.76 15.33 16.14
C ALA A 142 8.24 15.62 15.86
N LYS A 143 8.91 14.78 15.06
CA LYS A 143 10.30 15.00 14.65
C LYS A 143 10.44 16.23 13.75
N ALA A 144 9.50 16.46 12.84
CA ALA A 144 9.49 17.65 11.98
C ALA A 144 9.37 18.95 12.81
N PHE A 145 8.59 18.92 13.90
CA PHE A 145 8.49 20.03 14.84
C PHE A 145 9.84 20.32 15.53
N CYS A 146 10.49 19.30 16.09
CA CYS A 146 11.78 19.47 16.77
C CYS A 146 12.95 19.81 15.82
N ALA A 147 12.82 19.51 14.52
CA ALA A 147 13.83 19.84 13.51
C ALA A 147 13.77 21.30 13.01
N GLY A 148 12.79 22.09 13.47
CA GLY A 148 12.62 23.49 13.12
C GLY A 148 13.40 24.46 14.00
N GLU A 149 14.70 24.61 13.72
CA GLU A 149 15.48 25.88 13.79
C GLU A 149 16.92 25.61 13.32
N LYS A 150 17.14 25.67 12.01
CA LYS A 150 18.46 26.01 11.44
C LYS A 150 18.26 27.17 10.49
N ASP A 151 18.23 28.37 11.06
CA ASP A 151 18.30 29.62 10.33
C ASP A 151 19.53 29.61 9.41
N LYS A 152 19.27 29.61 8.11
CA LYS A 152 20.27 29.88 7.08
C LYS A 152 20.32 31.37 6.82
N ASN A 153 20.93 32.13 7.73
CA ASN A 153 21.31 33.51 7.42
C ASN A 153 22.66 33.55 6.70
N LYS A 154 22.61 34.08 5.47
CA LYS A 154 23.74 34.52 4.66
C LYS A 154 24.33 35.80 5.28
N THR A 155 25.64 35.86 5.50
CA THR A 155 26.40 37.12 5.38
C THR A 155 27.77 36.90 4.71
N SER A 156 28.04 37.84 3.81
CA SER A 156 29.16 38.04 2.89
C SER A 156 30.59 38.10 3.48
N LYS A 157 31.54 37.57 2.69
CA LYS A 157 32.97 37.92 2.48
C LYS A 157 33.65 38.95 3.40
N GLN A 158 34.83 38.57 3.91
CA GLN A 158 36.05 39.40 3.87
C GLN A 158 37.34 38.53 3.82
N LYS A 159 38.31 38.99 3.01
CA LYS A 159 39.60 38.36 2.69
C LYS A 159 40.65 38.64 3.78
N THR A 160 41.62 37.75 3.98
CA THR A 160 43.10 37.98 3.92
C THR A 160 43.90 36.74 4.41
N ASP A 161 44.92 36.34 3.64
CA ASP A 161 45.86 35.20 3.77
C ASP A 161 46.98 35.43 4.83
N PRO A 162 48.05 34.59 4.96
CA PRO A 162 48.15 33.12 5.13
C PRO A 162 49.09 32.72 6.30
N SER A 163 49.07 31.45 6.77
CA SER A 163 50.26 30.66 7.19
C SER A 163 49.92 29.24 7.68
N ARG A 164 50.50 28.23 7.00
CA ARG A 164 51.17 26.98 7.48
C ARG A 164 50.56 26.26 8.71
N ASP A 165 50.20 24.98 8.75
CA ASP A 165 50.86 23.79 8.20
C ASP A 165 49.95 22.53 8.22
N LEU A 166 50.16 21.70 7.20
CA LEU A 166 50.24 20.23 7.12
C LEU A 166 49.05 19.25 7.32
N SER A 167 48.97 18.35 6.32
CA SER A 167 48.26 17.05 6.18
C SER A 167 46.80 17.14 5.68
N SER A 168 46.36 16.48 4.61
CA SER A 168 46.89 15.39 3.78
C SER A 168 46.10 15.28 2.45
N VAL A 169 46.81 14.96 1.35
CA VAL A 169 46.39 14.30 0.09
C VAL A 169 45.27 14.90 -0.81
N THR A 170 45.68 15.43 -1.97
CA THR A 170 44.93 15.65 -3.25
C THR A 170 45.17 14.47 -4.23
N PRO A 171 44.54 14.30 -5.44
CA PRO A 171 43.83 15.27 -6.34
C PRO A 171 42.50 14.80 -7.03
N VAL A 172 41.44 15.63 -7.13
CA VAL A 172 40.86 16.43 -8.27
C VAL A 172 40.30 15.69 -9.54
N PRO A 173 39.40 16.28 -10.38
CA PRO A 173 38.11 15.68 -10.79
C PRO A 173 37.93 15.60 -12.33
N LEU A 174 36.76 15.16 -12.86
CA LEU A 174 36.20 15.74 -14.10
C LEU A 174 34.77 15.28 -14.43
N HIS A 175 34.01 16.29 -14.85
CA HIS A 175 32.86 16.28 -15.76
C HIS A 175 31.42 16.30 -15.20
N ARG A 176 30.93 17.55 -15.18
CA ARG A 176 29.53 18.00 -15.27
C ARG A 176 28.86 17.41 -16.51
N VAL A 177 27.72 16.74 -16.35
CA VAL A 177 26.75 16.52 -17.44
C VAL A 177 25.35 16.89 -16.95
N LEU A 178 24.65 17.63 -17.82
CA LEU A 178 23.33 18.23 -17.67
C LEU A 178 22.19 17.17 -17.68
N LEU A 179 21.19 17.38 -16.80
CA LEU A 179 19.71 17.24 -16.93
C LEU A 179 19.11 16.17 -17.89
N PRO A 180 17.96 15.51 -17.57
CA PRO A 180 16.69 16.24 -17.49
C PRO A 180 15.59 15.75 -16.50
N LYS A 181 14.62 16.65 -16.31
CA LYS A 181 13.30 16.45 -15.70
C LYS A 181 12.48 15.34 -16.36
N GLN A 182 11.68 14.60 -15.59
CA GLN A 182 10.46 13.88 -16.00
C GLN A 182 9.49 13.91 -14.80
N LYS A 183 8.34 14.62 -14.80
CA LYS A 183 7.03 14.48 -15.49
C LYS A 183 6.12 13.42 -14.85
N ALA A 184 4.93 13.88 -14.48
CA ALA A 184 3.87 13.19 -13.75
C ALA A 184 3.22 12.02 -14.50
N LYS A 185 2.82 10.99 -13.75
CA LYS A 185 1.76 9.99 -13.98
C LYS A 185 1.81 9.09 -12.72
N GLY A 186 0.74 8.77 -12.01
CA GLY A 186 -0.67 8.78 -12.31
C GLY A 186 -1.26 7.70 -11.41
N GLU A 187 -1.63 8.06 -10.20
CA GLU A 187 -2.14 7.12 -9.21
C GLU A 187 -3.42 7.67 -8.63
N SER A 188 -4.55 7.11 -9.07
CA SER A 188 -5.84 7.12 -8.38
C SER A 188 -6.85 6.34 -9.23
N ARG A 189 -6.64 5.03 -9.40
CA ARG A 189 -7.56 4.14 -10.14
C ARG A 189 -8.30 3.14 -9.26
N ILE A 190 -8.00 3.09 -7.96
CA ILE A 190 -8.65 2.19 -7.00
C ILE A 190 -9.83 2.90 -6.30
N PHE A 191 -9.78 4.23 -6.15
CA PHE A 191 -10.88 5.01 -5.54
C PHE A 191 -12.17 5.05 -6.38
N PHE A 192 -12.08 5.04 -7.73
CA PHE A 192 -13.28 5.17 -8.57
C PHE A 192 -14.15 3.91 -8.58
N ALA A 193 -13.56 2.72 -8.42
CA ALA A 193 -14.30 1.46 -8.33
C ALA A 193 -15.08 1.34 -7.01
N TYR A 194 -14.54 1.92 -5.92
CA TYR A 194 -15.21 1.94 -4.63
C TYR A 194 -16.32 3.00 -4.55
N PHE A 195 -16.10 4.18 -5.16
CA PHE A 195 -17.05 5.29 -5.14
C PHE A 195 -18.35 5.00 -5.90
N VAL A 196 -18.26 4.33 -7.06
CA VAL A 196 -19.44 3.99 -7.89
C VAL A 196 -20.31 2.92 -7.22
N ARG A 197 -19.74 2.04 -6.38
CA ARG A 197 -20.51 1.03 -5.63
C ARG A 197 -21.23 1.60 -4.41
N LYS A 198 -20.78 2.73 -3.84
CA LYS A 198 -21.35 3.32 -2.61
C LYS A 198 -22.44 4.40 -2.85
N ASN A 199 -22.59 4.92 -4.07
CA ASN A 199 -23.49 6.05 -4.37
C ASN A 199 -24.66 5.72 -5.30
N SER A 200 -25.03 4.45 -5.46
CA SER A 200 -26.24 4.11 -6.22
C SER A 200 -27.46 4.17 -5.29
N PRO A 201 -28.43 5.08 -5.50
CA PRO A 201 -29.69 5.04 -4.77
C PRO A 201 -30.46 3.76 -5.14
N GLN A 202 -31.13 3.18 -4.13
CA GLN A 202 -31.99 1.99 -4.29
C GLN A 202 -33.14 2.22 -5.28
#